data_AF-A0A949MFF9-F1
#
_entry.id   AF-A0A949MFF9-F1
#
_cell.length_a   1.000
_cell.length_b   1.000
_cell.length_c   1.000
_cell.angle_alpha   90.00
_cell.angle_beta   90.00
_cell.angle_gamma   90.00
#
_symmetry.space_group_name_H-M   'P 1'
#
loop_
_entity.id
_entity.type
_entity.pdbx_description
1 polymer ?
#
loop_
_entity_poly.entity_id
_entity_poly.type
_entity_poly.pdbx_seq_one_letter_code
_entity_poly.pdbx_strand_id
1 'polypeptide(L)'
;ESALSLEEYRDAKSTLVASKQLFKEKLSAFEQKANNRFELTEKFLKYNMELANDRTNEENLHLFKKVGSNFFVEARTVLFEPRGAWKILSDSEFFGGNAGVSALRADPISGSDSDFQFWRCLLDKVRMYFELNPDED
;
A
#
# COMPACT_ATOMS: atom_id res chain seq x y z
N GLU A 1 -42.05 -13.56 40.20
CA GLU A 1 -42.12 -12.71 38.99
C GLU A 1 -41.30 -11.46 39.26
N SER A 2 -40.08 -11.37 38.73
CA SER A 2 -39.18 -10.25 39.04
C SER A 2 -39.45 -9.12 38.06
N ALA A 3 -40.52 -8.35 38.31
CA ALA A 3 -40.75 -7.11 37.61
C ALA A 3 -39.73 -6.08 38.12
N LEU A 4 -38.82 -5.66 37.25
CA LEU A 4 -37.90 -4.54 37.50
C LEU A 4 -38.71 -3.35 38.05
N SER A 5 -38.20 -2.71 39.10
CA SER A 5 -38.79 -1.44 39.56
C SER A 5 -38.62 -0.38 38.46
N LEU A 6 -39.51 0.61 38.43
CA LEU A 6 -39.50 1.68 37.41
C LEU A 6 -38.14 2.41 37.35
N GLU A 7 -37.46 2.50 38.49
CA GLU A 7 -36.17 3.17 38.63
C GLU A 7 -35.03 2.33 38.02
N GLU A 8 -35.00 1.02 38.31
CA GLU A 8 -34.02 0.10 37.70
C GLU A 8 -34.18 0.03 36.18
N TYR A 9 -35.42 0.13 35.68
CA TYR A 9 -35.67 0.22 34.24
C TYR A 9 -35.11 1.51 33.63
N ARG A 10 -35.22 2.64 34.32
CA ARG A 10 -34.65 3.92 33.86
C ARG A 10 -33.14 3.90 33.83
N ASP A 11 -32.51 3.35 34.86
CA ASP A 11 -31.05 3.23 34.92
C ASP A 11 -30.52 2.27 33.86
N ALA A 12 -31.13 1.10 33.70
CA ALA A 12 -30.77 0.16 32.65
C ALA A 12 -30.92 0.79 31.25
N LYS A 13 -32.00 1.55 31.02
CA LYS A 13 -32.24 2.27 29.77
C LYS A 13 -31.20 3.35 29.52
N SER A 14 -30.86 4.16 30.53
CA SER A 14 -29.83 5.21 30.43
C SER A 14 -28.47 4.61 30.06
N THR A 15 -28.08 3.55 30.76
CA THR A 15 -26.82 2.83 30.54
C THR A 15 -26.76 2.21 29.14
N LEU A 16 -27.87 1.64 28.68
CA LEU A 16 -27.99 1.08 27.33
C LEU A 16 -27.86 2.17 26.25
N VAL A 17 -28.49 3.34 26.45
CA VAL A 17 -28.41 4.47 25.51
C VAL A 17 -27.00 5.04 25.45
N ALA A 18 -26.33 5.21 26.59
CA ALA A 18 -24.94 5.65 26.64
C ALA A 18 -24.00 4.67 25.92
N SER A 19 -24.18 3.38 26.17
CA SER A 19 -23.41 2.32 25.50
C SER A 19 -23.65 2.31 23.99
N LYS A 20 -24.90 2.47 23.55
CA LYS A 20 -25.26 2.56 22.13
C LYS A 20 -24.57 3.74 21.44
N GLN A 21 -24.54 4.90 22.08
CA GLN A 21 -23.88 6.09 21.55
C GLN A 21 -22.36 5.86 21.42
N LEU A 22 -21.74 5.32 22.47
CA LEU A 22 -20.32 4.95 22.48
C LEU A 22 -19.98 3.98 21.33
N PHE A 23 -20.79 2.93 21.14
CA PHE A 23 -20.56 1.98 20.04
C PHE A 23 -20.71 2.61 18.66
N LYS A 24 -21.65 3.56 18.50
CA LYS A 24 -21.83 4.31 17.25
C LYS A 24 -20.61 5.18 16.92
N GLU A 25 -20.05 5.86 17.93
CA GLU A 25 -18.84 6.66 17.78
C GLU A 25 -17.63 5.78 17.43
N LYS A 26 -17.48 4.63 18.09
CA LYS A 26 -16.42 3.66 17.76
C LYS A 26 -16.54 3.13 16.35
N LEU A 27 -17.75 2.77 15.90
CA LEU A 27 -17.99 2.30 14.54
C LEU A 27 -17.64 3.39 13.51
N SER A 28 -18.05 4.63 13.75
CA SER A 28 -17.72 5.74 12.85
C SER A 28 -16.21 6.01 12.78
N ALA A 29 -15.51 5.95 13.92
CA ALA A 29 -14.05 6.07 13.95
C ALA A 29 -13.36 4.90 13.23
N PHE A 30 -13.92 3.68 13.29
CA PHE A 30 -13.42 2.53 12.54
C PHE A 30 -13.63 2.67 11.03
N GLU A 31 -14.80 3.12 10.59
CA GLU A 31 -15.08 3.36 9.16
C GLU A 31 -14.15 4.43 8.57
N GLN A 32 -13.94 5.54 9.28
CA GLN A 32 -12.99 6.58 8.85
C GLN A 32 -11.53 6.09 8.79
N LYS A 33 -11.15 5.16 9.67
CA LYS A 33 -9.80 4.58 9.68
C LYS A 33 -9.62 3.50 8.62
N ALA A 34 -10.68 2.74 8.29
CA ALA A 34 -10.64 1.71 7.27
C ALA A 34 -10.54 2.29 5.86
N ASN A 35 -11.30 3.34 5.56
CA ASN A 35 -11.29 4.04 4.26
C ASN A 35 -10.04 4.91 4.03
N ASN A 36 -8.98 4.76 4.82
CA ASN A 36 -7.71 5.49 4.62
C ASN A 36 -6.48 4.60 4.77
N ARG A 37 -6.56 3.52 5.55
CA ARG A 37 -5.37 2.77 5.97
C ARG A 37 -4.66 2.02 4.83
N PHE A 38 -5.40 1.58 3.82
CA PHE A 38 -4.83 0.85 2.68
C PHE A 38 -5.09 1.52 1.34
N GLU A 39 -5.83 2.62 1.29
CA GLU A 39 -6.17 3.28 0.02
C GLU A 39 -4.93 3.68 -0.77
N LEU A 40 -3.90 4.23 -0.10
CA LEU A 40 -2.68 4.69 -0.78
C LEU A 40 -1.87 3.52 -1.34
N THR A 41 -1.72 2.45 -0.56
CA THR A 41 -1.06 1.22 -1.02
C THR A 41 -1.86 0.55 -2.15
N GLU A 42 -3.19 0.54 -2.07
CA GLU A 42 -4.06 -0.01 -3.11
C GLU A 42 -3.98 0.80 -4.40
N LYS A 43 -4.07 2.14 -4.32
CA LYS A 43 -3.89 3.06 -5.45
C LYS A 43 -2.51 2.87 -6.09
N PHE A 44 -1.46 2.76 -5.28
CA PHE A 44 -0.11 2.51 -5.75
C PHE A 44 0.02 1.17 -6.50
N LEU A 45 -0.52 0.07 -5.95
CA LEU A 45 -0.47 -1.23 -6.62
C LEU A 45 -1.26 -1.22 -7.92
N LYS A 46 -2.47 -0.65 -7.90
CA LYS A 46 -3.34 -0.55 -9.07
C LYS A 46 -2.68 0.26 -10.18
N TYR A 47 -2.07 1.40 -9.83
CA TYR A 47 -1.30 2.22 -10.77
C TYR A 47 -0.17 1.43 -11.42
N ASN A 48 0.62 0.69 -10.65
CA ASN A 48 1.72 -0.11 -11.21
C ASN A 48 1.22 -1.28 -12.08
N MET A 49 0.07 -1.89 -11.74
CA MET A 49 -0.53 -2.97 -12.52
C MET A 49 -1.12 -2.45 -13.83
N GLU A 50 -1.79 -1.30 -13.81
CA GLU A 50 -2.23 -0.60 -15.02
C GLU A 50 -1.02 -0.22 -15.87
N LEU A 51 0.06 0.30 -15.28
CA LEU A 51 1.30 0.67 -15.98
C LEU A 51 2.01 -0.52 -16.65
N ALA A 52 1.93 -1.71 -16.09
CA ALA A 52 2.47 -2.92 -16.72
C ALA A 52 1.64 -3.41 -17.91
N ASN A 53 0.36 -3.04 -17.97
CA ASN A 53 -0.61 -3.53 -18.96
C ASN A 53 -0.97 -2.48 -20.03
N ASP A 54 -0.88 -1.18 -19.71
CA ASP A 54 -1.24 -0.07 -20.60
C ASP A 54 0.01 0.62 -21.22
N ARG A 55 0.17 0.36 -22.53
CA ARG A 55 0.50 1.32 -23.59
C ARG A 55 1.95 1.76 -23.93
N THR A 56 1.97 2.26 -25.17
CA THR A 56 3.03 2.72 -26.09
C THR A 56 4.13 3.58 -25.49
N ASN A 57 5.31 3.46 -26.10
CA ASN A 57 6.64 3.94 -25.68
C ASN A 57 6.74 5.41 -25.21
N GLU A 58 5.84 6.30 -25.64
CA GLU A 58 5.93 7.76 -25.41
C GLU A 58 5.35 8.21 -24.06
N GLU A 59 4.26 7.58 -23.59
CA GLU A 59 3.70 7.86 -22.24
C GLU A 59 4.66 7.36 -21.16
N ASN A 60 5.32 6.22 -21.40
CA ASN A 60 6.33 5.62 -20.52
C ASN A 60 7.52 6.54 -20.21
N LEU A 61 7.93 7.41 -21.15
CA LEU A 61 9.08 8.28 -20.94
C LEU A 61 8.86 9.30 -19.81
N HIS A 62 7.63 9.80 -19.66
CA HIS A 62 7.28 10.71 -18.56
C HIS A 62 7.05 9.97 -17.24
N LEU A 63 6.65 8.69 -17.28
CA LEU A 63 6.44 7.87 -16.08
C LEU A 63 7.73 7.64 -15.31
N PHE A 64 8.85 7.46 -16.01
CA PHE A 64 10.14 7.26 -15.34
C PHE A 64 10.61 8.47 -14.54
N LYS A 65 10.16 9.69 -14.91
CA LYS A 65 10.40 10.89 -14.09
C LYS A 65 9.65 10.84 -12.76
N LYS A 66 8.49 10.16 -12.70
CA LYS A 66 7.71 9.97 -11.46
C LYS A 66 8.28 8.84 -10.60
N VAL A 67 8.65 7.72 -11.24
CA VAL A 67 9.16 6.52 -10.55
C VAL A 67 10.58 6.73 -10.02
N GLY A 68 11.41 7.53 -10.69
CA GLY A 68 12.81 7.71 -10.28
C GLY A 68 13.62 8.70 -11.12
N SER A 69 14.94 8.56 -11.06
CA SER A 69 15.86 9.33 -11.92
C SER A 69 15.78 8.89 -13.38
N ASN A 70 16.19 9.75 -14.31
CA ASN A 70 16.36 9.35 -15.71
C ASN A 70 17.33 8.16 -15.80
N PHE A 71 17.03 7.16 -16.63
CA PHE A 71 17.96 6.05 -16.86
C PHE A 71 19.19 6.53 -17.62
N PHE A 72 20.32 5.89 -17.33
CA PHE A 72 21.48 5.93 -18.20
C PHE A 72 21.93 4.51 -18.52
N VAL A 73 22.44 4.35 -19.73
CA VAL A 73 22.94 3.07 -20.21
C VAL A 73 24.45 3.11 -20.12
N GLU A 74 25.02 2.28 -19.25
CA GLU A 74 26.46 2.14 -19.08
C GLU A 74 26.84 0.66 -19.24
N ALA A 75 27.86 0.36 -20.05
CA ALA A 75 28.35 -1.01 -20.25
C ALA A 75 27.24 -2.05 -20.56
N ARG A 76 26.26 -1.68 -21.41
CA ARG A 76 25.07 -2.51 -21.77
C ARG A 76 24.16 -2.84 -20.57
N THR A 77 24.26 -2.07 -19.50
CA THR A 77 23.41 -2.16 -18.32
C THR A 77 22.57 -0.89 -18.23
N VAL A 78 21.27 -1.06 -18.04
CA VAL A 78 20.36 0.06 -17.76
C VAL A 78 20.43 0.30 -16.25
N LEU A 79 20.90 1.48 -15.87
CA LEU A 79 20.98 1.92 -14.48
C LEU A 79 19.84 2.87 -14.18
N PHE A 80 19.18 2.63 -13.05
CA PHE A 80 18.01 3.36 -12.59
C PHE A 80 18.10 3.61 -11.10
N GLU A 81 17.67 4.79 -10.65
CA GLU A 81 17.49 5.03 -9.22
C GLU A 81 16.02 5.32 -8.92
N PRO A 82 15.26 4.31 -8.48
CA PRO A 82 13.88 4.49 -8.06
C PRO A 82 13.78 5.37 -6.81
N ARG A 83 12.69 6.14 -6.73
CA ARG A 83 12.40 7.06 -5.63
C ARG A 83 11.19 6.61 -4.83
N GLY A 84 11.13 7.06 -3.58
CA GLY A 84 10.02 6.83 -2.67
C GLY A 84 9.57 5.37 -2.54
N ALA A 85 8.27 5.11 -2.67
CA ALA A 85 7.70 3.77 -2.57
C ALA A 85 8.26 2.77 -3.61
N TRP A 86 8.68 3.24 -4.79
CA TRP A 86 9.31 2.40 -5.81
C TRP A 86 10.71 1.92 -5.43
N LYS A 87 11.41 2.63 -4.53
CA LYS A 87 12.69 2.17 -3.97
C LYS A 87 12.50 0.91 -3.13
N ILE A 88 11.41 0.85 -2.36
CA ILE A 88 11.04 -0.33 -1.56
C ILE A 88 10.77 -1.55 -2.45
N LEU A 89 10.15 -1.33 -3.62
CA LEU A 89 9.96 -2.38 -4.62
C LEU A 89 11.31 -2.82 -5.21
N SER A 90 12.15 -1.89 -5.65
CA SER A 90 13.44 -2.21 -6.28
C SER A 90 14.43 -2.86 -5.33
N ASP A 91 14.41 -2.50 -4.04
CA ASP A 91 15.25 -3.09 -3.01
C ASP A 91 14.72 -4.46 -2.54
N SER A 92 13.52 -4.85 -3.00
CA SER A 92 12.97 -6.15 -2.66
C SER A 92 13.64 -7.27 -3.46
N GLU A 93 13.85 -8.42 -2.81
CA GLU A 93 14.51 -9.60 -3.40
C GLU A 93 13.80 -10.11 -4.67
N PHE A 94 12.53 -9.76 -4.87
CA PHE A 94 11.72 -10.12 -6.04
C PHE A 94 12.16 -9.44 -7.34
N PHE A 95 12.66 -8.20 -7.27
CA PHE A 95 13.16 -7.49 -8.45
C PHE A 95 14.66 -7.71 -8.70
N GLY A 96 15.31 -8.54 -7.89
CA GLY A 96 16.75 -8.76 -7.93
C GLY A 96 17.48 -7.53 -7.43
N GLY A 97 17.98 -7.59 -6.19
CA GLY A 97 18.69 -6.49 -5.56
C GLY A 97 19.71 -5.82 -6.49
N ASN A 98 19.70 -4.49 -6.44
CA ASN A 98 20.55 -3.55 -7.18
C ASN A 98 20.05 -3.32 -8.61
N ALA A 99 19.66 -2.07 -8.89
CA ALA A 99 19.13 -1.56 -10.15
C ALA A 99 20.11 -1.61 -11.34
N GLY A 100 20.56 -2.81 -11.69
CA GLY A 100 21.34 -3.12 -12.86
C GLY A 100 20.61 -4.16 -13.70
N VAL A 101 19.70 -3.70 -14.56
CA VAL A 101 19.09 -4.57 -15.57
C VAL A 101 20.07 -4.63 -16.75
N SER A 102 20.88 -5.69 -16.81
CA SER A 102 21.73 -5.94 -17.98
C SER A 102 20.84 -6.19 -19.20
N ALA A 103 21.04 -5.43 -20.28
CA ALA A 103 20.23 -5.46 -21.51
C ALA A 103 20.28 -6.79 -22.31
N LEU A 104 20.89 -7.84 -21.74
CA LEU A 104 21.10 -9.16 -22.34
C LEU A 104 20.41 -10.30 -21.59
N ARG A 105 19.63 -10.05 -20.53
CA ARG A 105 18.92 -11.14 -19.84
C ARG A 105 17.63 -11.49 -20.59
N ALA A 106 17.72 -12.54 -21.40
CA ALA A 106 16.58 -13.33 -21.85
C ALA A 106 16.14 -14.37 -20.79
N ASP A 107 16.75 -14.34 -19.61
CA ASP A 107 16.29 -15.16 -18.49
C ASP A 107 15.04 -14.52 -17.90
N PRO A 108 13.95 -15.29 -17.71
CA PRO A 108 12.77 -14.78 -17.04
C PRO A 108 13.20 -14.21 -15.68
N ILE A 109 12.57 -13.12 -15.25
CA ILE A 109 12.63 -12.67 -13.85
C ILE A 109 12.23 -13.89 -13.03
N SER A 110 13.22 -14.65 -12.56
CA SER A 110 13.01 -15.90 -11.84
C SER A 110 12.58 -15.45 -10.47
N GLY A 111 11.26 -15.26 -10.32
CA GLY A 111 10.65 -15.07 -9.02
C GLY A 111 11.07 -16.23 -8.15
N SER A 112 12.02 -15.99 -7.25
CA SER A 112 12.15 -16.80 -6.05
C SER A 112 10.76 -16.87 -5.43
N ASP A 113 10.28 -18.08 -5.15
CA ASP A 113 8.93 -18.38 -4.66
C ASP A 113 8.34 -17.20 -3.91
N SER A 114 7.40 -16.51 -4.56
CA SER A 114 6.82 -15.27 -4.05
C SER A 114 5.83 -15.64 -2.95
N ASP A 115 6.38 -16.03 -1.80
CA ASP A 115 5.64 -16.51 -0.66
C ASP A 115 4.69 -15.42 -0.15
N PHE A 116 3.55 -15.83 0.38
CA PHE A 116 2.59 -14.92 1.02
C PHE A 116 3.26 -14.03 2.08
N GLN A 117 4.27 -14.56 2.79
CA GLN A 117 5.04 -13.80 3.79
C GLN A 117 5.87 -12.68 3.16
N PHE A 118 6.44 -12.90 1.97
CA PHE A 118 7.18 -11.89 1.25
C PHE A 118 6.26 -10.71 0.89
N TRP A 119 5.11 -11.00 0.27
CA TRP A 119 4.14 -9.97 -0.10
C TRP A 119 3.61 -9.20 1.11
N ARG A 120 3.34 -9.89 2.21
CA ARG A 120 2.90 -9.24 3.45
C ARG A 120 3.93 -8.24 3.96
N CYS A 121 5.20 -8.64 4.05
CA CYS A 121 6.29 -7.78 4.50
C CYS A 121 6.52 -6.59 3.56
N LEU A 122 6.42 -6.81 2.25
CA LEU A 122 6.60 -5.76 1.25
C LEU A 122 5.46 -4.72 1.31
N LEU A 123 4.21 -5.18 1.40
CA LEU A 123 3.05 -4.30 1.53
C LEU A 123 3.07 -3.53 2.86
N ASP A 124 3.52 -4.15 3.95
CA ASP A 124 3.70 -3.45 5.23
C ASP A 124 4.74 -2.32 5.12
N LYS A 125 5.85 -2.54 4.39
CA LYS A 125 6.87 -1.50 4.16
C LYS A 125 6.36 -0.36 3.29
N VAL A 126 5.66 -0.67 2.20
CA VAL A 126 5.05 0.34 1.32
C VAL A 126 4.00 1.14 2.09
N ARG A 127 3.18 0.49 2.92
CA ARG A 127 2.24 1.18 3.81
C ARG A 127 2.96 2.14 4.74
N MET A 128 4.00 1.67 5.45
CA MET A 128 4.75 2.51 6.37
C MET A 128 5.37 3.72 5.68
N TYR A 129 5.79 3.60 4.42
CA TYR A 129 6.30 4.74 3.65
C TYR A 129 5.25 5.83 3.48
N PHE A 130 4.04 5.48 3.06
CA PHE A 130 2.94 6.44 2.90
C PHE A 130 2.41 6.97 4.23
N GLU A 131 2.45 6.16 5.31
CA GLU A 131 2.13 6.64 6.66
C GLU A 131 3.12 7.72 7.16
N LEU A 132 4.39 7.64 6.73
CA LEU A 132 5.43 8.62 7.07
C LEU A 132 5.51 9.80 6.09
N ASN A 133 4.94 9.66 4.90
CA ASN A 133 4.98 10.66 3.82
C ASN A 133 3.57 10.85 3.22
N PRO A 134 2.65 11.53 3.94
CA PRO A 134 1.27 11.69 3.49
C PRO A 134 1.10 12.62 2.29
N ASP A 135 2.11 13.40 1.93
CA ASP A 135 2.07 14.37 0.83
C ASP A 135 2.54 13.77 -0.52
N GLU A 136 2.96 12.50 -0.55
CA GLU A 136 3.59 11.84 -1.72
C GLU A 136 2.62 10.99 -2.59
N ASP A 137 1.36 11.41 -2.72
CA ASP A 137 0.34 10.77 -3.58
C ASP A 137 0.56 10.98 -5.11
#